data_AF-A0A194S5I8-F1
#
_entry.id   AF-A0A194S5I8-F1
#
_cell.length_a   1.000
_cell.length_b   1.000
_cell.length_c   1.000
_cell.angle_alpha   90.00
_cell.angle_beta   90.00
_cell.angle_gamma   90.00
#
_symmetry.space_group_name_H-M   'P 1'
#
loop_
_entity.id
_entity.type
_entity.pdbx_description
1 polymer ?
#
loop_
_entity_poly.entity_id
_entity_poly.type
_entity_poly.pdbx_seq_one_letter_code
_entity_poly.pdbx_strand_id
1 'polypeptide(L)'
;MPAAAHDDSVQLQDRAYDSTDDLEAAHFLLPAAAPNAASHAAWSKPRPRRDWRAPAISLLAGLALGAVLTHVAASWARSTATLKGVPQLLLNPSDLALDNRTQPVRIHYRSDSTRSRRDPILPPDCPIPVVFTDDERSADVVVLKTDSYAGITPDELTAARQERPWQQFALWGAESAPNRKPLERHFNHLRDGEANETAAFEMTYRLNSSVPATYSYSYFNYSTPPTPWLEKRSDRIAAAFVTNCRPKNARSLILDELIKLLPGQVDSFGSCLNNAKAALALDELGLVDEVGTKTRWNEKITLMSRYKFSVAFENSNELDYSTEKLFQAFERGTVPLVLGPPDAAKRFFPSPNAAIDVASYLPASYSAPSNSSSVPPDALDPAALVGLARLAERLAYLSSDAGRDEYEGMLAWKRDGGAWLDDPHNPLGKVVRQSHSEWDQDCRLAGVFRGEEWARNAWVPPAEEDEADEGKEDA
;
A
#
# COMPACT_ATOMS: atom_id res chain seq x y z
N MET A 1 -14.04 -13.60 -47.74
CA MET A 1 -14.15 -12.13 -47.86
C MET A 1 -15.38 -11.69 -47.07
N PRO A 2 -15.30 -10.67 -46.21
CA PRO A 2 -14.20 -10.34 -45.31
C PRO A 2 -14.61 -10.52 -43.83
N ALA A 3 -13.57 -10.49 -42.98
CA ALA A 3 -13.63 -10.51 -41.54
C ALA A 3 -14.31 -9.25 -40.97
N ALA A 4 -15.12 -9.43 -39.93
CA ALA A 4 -15.51 -8.33 -39.06
C ALA A 4 -14.37 -8.10 -38.06
N ALA A 5 -13.78 -6.91 -38.11
CA ALA A 5 -12.85 -6.43 -37.11
C ALA A 5 -13.57 -6.35 -35.76
N HIS A 6 -13.08 -7.09 -34.78
CA HIS A 6 -13.36 -6.78 -33.38
C HIS A 6 -12.48 -5.59 -33.00
N ASP A 7 -13.16 -4.47 -32.79
CA ASP A 7 -12.64 -3.24 -32.21
C ASP A 7 -12.38 -3.50 -30.72
N ASP A 8 -11.17 -3.94 -30.39
CA ASP A 8 -10.69 -4.05 -29.00
C ASP A 8 -10.31 -2.66 -28.49
N SER A 9 -11.31 -1.81 -28.29
CA SER A 9 -11.20 -0.67 -27.40
C SER A 9 -11.65 -1.10 -26.00
N VAL A 10 -10.80 -1.89 -25.32
CA VAL A 10 -10.92 -2.03 -23.86
C VAL A 10 -10.61 -0.65 -23.30
N GLN A 11 -11.67 0.06 -22.91
CA GLN A 11 -11.55 1.24 -22.07
C GLN A 11 -10.84 0.80 -20.79
N LEU A 12 -9.53 1.08 -20.74
CA LEU A 12 -8.77 1.17 -19.50
C LEU A 12 -9.61 2.01 -18.56
N GLN A 13 -10.21 1.37 -17.54
CA GLN A 13 -10.88 2.09 -16.48
C GLN A 13 -9.83 3.01 -15.87
N ASP A 14 -9.98 4.31 -16.14
CA ASP A 14 -9.33 5.42 -15.47
C ASP A 14 -9.76 5.42 -13.99
N ARG A 15 -9.24 4.47 -13.22
CA ARG A 15 -9.01 4.60 -11.79
C ARG A 15 -7.50 4.61 -11.59
N ALA A 16 -6.89 5.69 -12.10
CA ALA A 16 -5.68 6.21 -11.50
C ALA A 16 -5.97 6.44 -10.02
N TYR A 17 -5.59 5.48 -9.18
CA TYR A 17 -5.50 5.66 -7.76
C TYR A 17 -4.54 6.85 -7.55
N ASP A 18 -5.10 7.97 -7.11
CA ASP A 18 -4.43 9.27 -7.05
C ASP A 18 -3.09 9.12 -6.33
N SER A 19 -2.00 9.26 -7.09
CA SER A 19 -0.63 8.97 -6.66
C SER A 19 -0.05 10.06 -5.73
N THR A 20 -0.91 10.74 -4.98
CA THR A 20 -0.54 11.70 -3.94
C THR A 20 -0.40 11.05 -2.56
N ASP A 21 -1.07 9.91 -2.33
CA ASP A 21 -1.06 9.24 -1.02
C ASP A 21 0.27 8.55 -0.67
N ASP A 22 1.09 8.18 -1.67
CA ASP A 22 2.45 7.64 -1.45
C ASP A 22 3.52 8.75 -1.27
N LEU A 23 3.12 10.02 -1.27
CA LEU A 23 4.03 11.17 -1.13
C LEU A 23 3.73 12.09 0.07
N GLU A 24 2.65 11.88 0.82
CA GLU A 24 2.26 12.74 1.97
C GLU A 24 2.56 12.15 3.37
N ALA A 25 3.58 11.29 3.51
CA ALA A 25 4.09 10.92 4.85
C ALA A 25 5.04 11.98 5.47
N ALA A 26 5.04 13.24 4.98
CA ALA A 26 5.97 14.27 5.46
C ALA A 26 5.37 15.69 5.50
N HIS A 27 4.21 15.89 6.12
CA HIS A 27 3.82 17.21 6.64
C HIS A 27 3.29 17.13 8.07
N PHE A 28 4.21 17.13 9.04
CA PHE A 28 3.92 17.58 10.40
C PHE A 28 4.64 18.90 10.67
N LEU A 29 3.82 19.95 10.84
CA LEU A 29 4.13 21.28 11.35
C LEU A 29 4.43 21.21 12.85
N LEU A 30 5.52 21.84 13.32
CA LEU A 30 5.60 22.62 14.58
C LEU A 30 6.85 23.56 14.51
N PRO A 31 6.85 24.70 15.23
CA PRO A 31 7.45 25.95 14.74
C PRO A 31 8.94 26.08 15.03
N ALA A 32 9.71 26.45 14.00
CA ALA A 32 11.03 27.03 14.18
C ALA A 32 10.86 28.51 14.58
N ALA A 33 11.32 28.86 15.78
CA ALA A 33 11.52 30.23 16.19
C ALA A 33 12.58 30.88 15.28
N ALA A 34 12.24 32.00 14.64
CA ALA A 34 13.19 32.87 13.94
C ALA A 34 13.35 34.18 14.72
N PRO A 35 14.56 34.75 14.83
CA PRO A 35 14.73 36.09 15.33
C PRO A 35 14.55 37.13 14.21
N ASN A 36 13.92 38.23 14.61
CA ASN A 36 13.80 39.57 14.01
C ASN A 36 14.61 39.91 12.75
N ALA A 37 13.90 40.37 11.71
CA ALA A 37 14.26 41.58 10.95
C ALA A 37 13.03 42.14 10.23
N ALA A 38 12.80 43.44 10.39
CA ALA A 38 11.67 44.18 9.84
C ALA A 38 11.88 44.58 8.38
N SER A 39 10.80 44.60 7.59
CA SER A 39 10.44 45.71 6.69
C SER A 39 9.13 45.45 5.94
N HIS A 40 8.45 46.55 5.64
CA HIS A 40 7.06 46.71 5.20
C HIS A 40 6.76 46.20 3.78
N ALA A 41 5.54 45.69 3.53
CA ALA A 41 4.45 46.46 2.91
C ALA A 41 3.26 45.57 2.45
N ALA A 42 2.06 46.03 2.83
CA ALA A 42 0.74 45.93 2.19
C ALA A 42 0.38 44.72 1.31
N TRP A 43 -0.77 44.08 1.59
CA TRP A 43 -1.95 43.99 0.70
C TRP A 43 -3.15 43.44 1.49
N SER A 44 -4.29 44.13 1.39
CA SER A 44 -5.50 44.03 2.20
C SER A 44 -6.54 43.04 1.66
N LYS A 45 -7.20 42.30 2.57
CA LYS A 45 -8.43 41.50 2.31
C LYS A 45 -9.68 42.39 2.16
N PRO A 46 -10.68 42.03 1.35
CA PRO A 46 -12.04 42.56 1.49
C PRO A 46 -12.94 41.65 2.35
N ARG A 47 -13.76 42.28 3.18
CA ARG A 47 -14.96 41.72 3.84
C ARG A 47 -16.23 42.38 3.24
N PRO A 48 -17.42 41.75 3.39
CA PRO A 48 -18.59 42.02 2.56
C PRO A 48 -19.42 43.22 3.05
N ARG A 49 -20.15 43.87 2.13
CA ARG A 49 -21.16 44.88 2.46
C ARG A 49 -22.57 44.30 2.33
N ARG A 50 -23.33 44.50 3.41
CA ARG A 50 -24.76 44.25 3.61
C ARG A 50 -25.46 45.58 3.47
N ASP A 51 -26.36 45.73 2.50
CA ASP A 51 -27.18 46.93 2.35
C ASP A 51 -28.57 46.75 2.97
N TRP A 52 -28.93 47.74 3.77
CA TRP A 52 -30.22 47.89 4.45
C TRP A 52 -31.05 48.94 3.71
N ARG A 53 -32.18 48.55 3.10
CA ARG A 53 -33.30 49.47 2.82
C ARG A 53 -34.63 48.72 2.91
N ALA A 54 -35.41 49.06 3.91
CA ALA A 54 -36.87 49.01 3.93
C ALA A 54 -37.35 50.42 4.32
N PRO A 55 -38.58 50.86 3.97
CA PRO A 55 -39.69 50.50 4.86
C PRO A 55 -41.06 50.27 4.19
N ALA A 56 -41.83 49.42 4.89
CA ALA A 56 -43.26 49.53 5.20
C ALA A 56 -44.28 49.78 4.08
N ILE A 57 -44.97 48.71 3.65
CA ILE A 57 -46.42 48.73 3.39
C ILE A 57 -47.05 47.44 3.94
N SER A 58 -47.88 47.63 4.97
CA SER A 58 -49.09 46.88 5.35
C SER A 58 -49.00 45.46 5.91
N LEU A 59 -48.97 45.41 7.25
CA LEU A 59 -49.85 44.54 8.02
C LEU A 59 -51.29 44.63 7.49
N LEU A 60 -51.90 43.50 7.12
CA LEU A 60 -53.33 43.14 7.27
C LEU A 60 -53.65 41.92 6.37
N ALA A 61 -53.33 40.71 6.83
CA ALA A 61 -54.01 39.46 6.40
C ALA A 61 -53.59 38.22 7.24
N GLY A 62 -53.09 38.41 8.46
CA GLY A 62 -52.59 37.34 9.33
C GLY A 62 -53.65 36.57 10.13
N LEU A 63 -54.92 36.58 9.73
CA LEU A 63 -56.01 35.92 10.47
C LEU A 63 -57.07 35.27 9.56
N ALA A 64 -56.65 34.61 8.48
CA ALA A 64 -57.58 33.85 7.62
C ALA A 64 -57.02 32.54 7.03
N LEU A 65 -55.92 32.00 7.57
CA LEU A 65 -55.31 30.74 7.08
C LEU A 65 -55.11 29.67 8.17
N GLY A 66 -55.92 29.72 9.24
CA GLY A 66 -55.86 28.78 10.38
C GLY A 66 -57.13 27.95 10.59
N ALA A 67 -58.15 28.04 9.73
CA ALA A 67 -59.46 27.44 9.97
C ALA A 67 -60.05 26.65 8.78
N VAL A 68 -59.23 26.24 7.79
CA VAL A 68 -59.70 25.44 6.63
C VAL A 68 -58.98 24.08 6.51
N LEU A 69 -58.04 23.76 7.40
CA LEU A 69 -57.30 22.48 7.40
C LEU A 69 -57.79 21.46 8.46
N THR A 70 -59.03 21.58 8.92
CA THR A 70 -59.66 20.57 9.81
C THR A 70 -61.00 20.02 9.30
N HIS A 71 -61.35 20.24 8.02
CA HIS A 71 -62.61 19.72 7.44
C HIS A 71 -62.50 18.87 6.16
N VAL A 72 -61.31 18.36 5.81
CA VAL A 72 -61.14 17.39 4.69
C VAL A 72 -60.78 15.97 5.16
N ALA A 73 -60.57 15.75 6.46
CA ALA A 73 -60.21 14.44 7.02
C ALA A 73 -61.41 13.56 7.46
N ALA A 74 -62.63 13.83 6.98
CA ALA A 74 -63.84 13.12 7.44
C ALA A 74 -64.83 12.71 6.33
N SER A 75 -64.39 12.52 5.07
CA SER A 75 -65.28 12.02 4.00
C SER A 75 -64.77 10.82 3.19
N TRP A 76 -63.62 10.24 3.54
CA TRP A 76 -63.12 9.00 2.91
C TRP A 76 -63.26 7.77 3.81
N ALA A 77 -64.32 7.75 4.63
CA ALA A 77 -64.78 6.56 5.33
C ALA A 77 -66.17 6.17 4.80
N ARG A 78 -66.21 5.58 3.60
CA ARG A 78 -67.19 4.60 3.11
C ARG A 78 -67.02 4.38 1.61
N SER A 79 -66.34 3.29 1.24
CA SER A 79 -66.66 2.52 0.05
C SER A 79 -66.12 1.11 0.23
N THR A 80 -67.00 0.24 0.69
CA THR A 80 -66.86 -1.21 0.59
C THR A 80 -67.01 -1.60 -0.87
N ALA A 81 -65.89 -1.84 -1.53
CA ALA A 81 -65.85 -2.58 -2.79
C ALA A 81 -64.93 -3.78 -2.58
N THR A 82 -65.54 -4.96 -2.51
CA THR A 82 -64.89 -6.26 -2.44
C THR A 82 -64.19 -6.57 -3.76
N LEU A 83 -62.87 -6.36 -3.81
CA LEU A 83 -62.02 -6.98 -4.83
C LEU A 83 -61.73 -8.42 -4.40
N LYS A 84 -62.52 -9.35 -4.94
CA LYS A 84 -62.22 -10.80 -4.94
C LYS A 84 -60.96 -11.04 -5.78
N GLY A 85 -59.99 -11.75 -5.21
CA GLY A 85 -58.94 -12.42 -5.99
C GLY A 85 -57.54 -11.84 -5.89
N VAL A 86 -57.01 -11.66 -4.67
CA VAL A 86 -55.56 -11.65 -4.46
C VAL A 86 -55.23 -12.91 -3.64
N PRO A 87 -54.39 -13.84 -4.13
CA PRO A 87 -53.94 -14.94 -3.29
C PRO A 87 -53.17 -14.33 -2.12
N GLN A 88 -53.64 -14.55 -0.89
CA GLN A 88 -52.80 -14.35 0.27
C GLN A 88 -51.67 -15.37 0.18
N LEU A 89 -50.53 -14.95 -0.36
CA LEU A 89 -49.24 -15.58 -0.12
C LEU A 89 -48.97 -15.46 1.38
N LEU A 90 -49.48 -16.44 2.14
CA LEU A 90 -49.00 -16.74 3.47
C LEU A 90 -47.58 -17.27 3.29
N LEU A 91 -46.61 -16.36 3.19
CA LEU A 91 -45.22 -16.70 3.41
C LEU A 91 -45.11 -17.07 4.89
N ASN A 92 -44.74 -18.33 5.16
CA ASN A 92 -44.35 -18.72 6.50
C ASN A 92 -43.15 -17.85 6.92
N PRO A 93 -43.10 -17.31 8.14
CA PRO A 93 -41.93 -16.58 8.64
C PRO A 93 -40.64 -17.42 8.58
N SER A 94 -40.78 -18.74 8.54
CA SER A 94 -39.71 -19.73 8.38
C SER A 94 -39.07 -19.73 6.98
N ASP A 95 -39.75 -19.21 5.96
CA ASP A 95 -39.24 -19.11 4.57
C ASP A 95 -38.53 -17.77 4.29
N LEU A 96 -38.53 -16.85 5.27
CA LEU A 96 -37.67 -15.66 5.29
C LEU A 96 -36.36 -15.96 6.03
N ALA A 97 -35.69 -17.05 5.68
CA ALA A 97 -34.25 -17.08 5.83
C ALA A 97 -33.72 -16.07 4.80
N LEU A 98 -33.58 -14.80 5.21
CA LEU A 98 -32.85 -13.82 4.40
C LEU A 98 -31.52 -14.47 4.06
N ASP A 99 -31.30 -14.76 2.78
CA ASP A 99 -30.03 -15.30 2.33
C ASP A 99 -28.95 -14.34 2.82
N ASN A 100 -28.11 -14.79 3.75
CA ASN A 100 -27.11 -13.95 4.41
C ASN A 100 -26.12 -13.37 3.38
N ARG A 101 -26.05 -13.96 2.18
CA ARG A 101 -25.27 -13.49 1.02
C ARG A 101 -25.88 -12.28 0.32
N THR A 102 -27.18 -12.05 0.49
CA THR A 102 -27.88 -10.88 -0.08
C THR A 102 -27.84 -9.66 0.83
N GLN A 103 -27.50 -9.83 2.11
CA GLN A 103 -27.37 -8.71 3.04
C GLN A 103 -26.05 -7.97 2.81
N PRO A 104 -26.08 -6.65 2.57
CA PRO A 104 -24.86 -5.88 2.37
C PRO A 104 -23.98 -5.89 3.62
N VAL A 105 -22.68 -6.02 3.42
CA VAL A 105 -21.69 -5.77 4.47
C VAL A 105 -21.40 -4.28 4.52
N ARG A 106 -21.63 -3.67 5.69
CA ARG A 106 -21.39 -2.25 5.90
C ARG A 106 -19.98 -2.02 6.43
N ILE A 107 -19.20 -1.22 5.70
CA ILE A 107 -17.83 -0.88 6.06
C ILE A 107 -17.75 0.60 6.43
N HIS A 108 -17.11 0.90 7.55
CA HIS A 108 -16.74 2.26 7.95
C HIS A 108 -15.23 2.39 8.03
N TYR A 109 -14.66 3.42 7.41
CA TYR A 109 -13.25 3.76 7.55
C TYR A 109 -13.06 4.86 8.59
N ARG A 110 -12.55 4.49 9.76
CA ARG A 110 -12.31 5.44 10.85
C ARG A 110 -11.27 6.47 10.43
N SER A 111 -11.60 7.74 10.63
CA SER A 111 -10.78 8.90 10.25
C SER A 111 -10.57 9.06 8.73
N ASP A 112 -11.39 8.42 7.89
CA ASP A 112 -11.38 8.60 6.44
C ASP A 112 -12.83 8.69 5.90
N SER A 113 -13.40 9.88 6.02
CA SER A 113 -14.77 10.16 5.56
C SER A 113 -14.92 10.06 4.04
N THR A 114 -13.82 10.13 3.28
CA THR A 114 -13.87 10.02 1.82
C THR A 114 -14.12 8.57 1.43
N ARG A 115 -13.38 7.63 2.02
CA ARG A 115 -13.63 6.19 1.83
C ARG A 115 -14.98 5.76 2.40
N SER A 116 -15.42 6.35 3.51
CA SER A 116 -16.72 6.04 4.13
C SER A 116 -17.93 6.53 3.32
N ARG A 117 -17.73 7.41 2.33
CA ARG A 117 -18.78 7.95 1.43
C ARG A 117 -18.66 7.49 -0.02
N ARG A 118 -17.79 6.53 -0.31
CA ARG A 118 -17.59 6.05 -1.68
C ARG A 118 -18.78 5.20 -2.13
N ASP A 119 -18.89 5.03 -3.44
CA ASP A 119 -19.95 4.22 -4.05
C ASP A 119 -19.91 2.76 -3.56
N PRO A 120 -21.08 2.13 -3.36
CA PRO A 120 -21.13 0.71 -2.99
C PRO A 120 -20.53 -0.18 -4.07
N ILE A 121 -19.97 -1.31 -3.67
CA ILE A 121 -19.56 -2.37 -4.61
C ILE A 121 -20.66 -3.41 -4.64
N LEU A 122 -21.26 -3.61 -5.80
CA LEU A 122 -22.40 -4.51 -5.98
C LEU A 122 -22.04 -5.63 -6.96
N PRO A 123 -22.79 -6.75 -6.96
CA PRO A 123 -22.66 -7.75 -8.02
C PRO A 123 -22.84 -7.13 -9.41
N PRO A 124 -22.05 -7.54 -10.43
CA PRO A 124 -21.09 -8.66 -10.40
C PRO A 124 -19.68 -8.31 -9.88
N ASP A 125 -19.38 -7.03 -9.59
CA ASP A 125 -18.04 -6.58 -9.20
C ASP A 125 -17.61 -7.07 -7.80
N CYS A 126 -18.57 -7.50 -6.99
CA CYS A 126 -18.32 -8.29 -5.77
C CYS A 126 -19.44 -9.31 -5.57
N PRO A 127 -19.14 -10.57 -5.15
CA PRO A 127 -20.18 -11.57 -4.88
C PRO A 127 -21.10 -11.19 -3.71
N ILE A 128 -20.58 -10.38 -2.78
CA ILE A 128 -21.32 -9.87 -1.62
C ILE A 128 -21.51 -8.35 -1.79
N PRO A 129 -22.71 -7.79 -1.65
CA PRO A 129 -22.89 -6.35 -1.69
C PRO A 129 -22.09 -5.67 -0.56
N VAL A 130 -21.25 -4.68 -0.90
CA VAL A 130 -20.48 -3.88 0.05
C VAL A 130 -20.99 -2.45 0.04
N VAL A 131 -21.37 -1.93 1.21
CA VAL A 131 -21.89 -0.57 1.37
C VAL A 131 -21.00 0.19 2.34
N PHE A 132 -20.67 1.44 1.99
CA PHE A 132 -19.89 2.32 2.86
C PHE A 132 -20.81 3.21 3.70
N THR A 133 -20.46 3.43 4.96
CA THR A 133 -21.25 4.24 5.89
C THR A 133 -20.38 5.18 6.69
N ASP A 134 -20.84 6.42 6.88
CA ASP A 134 -20.23 7.39 7.79
C ASP A 134 -20.55 7.12 9.26
N ASP A 135 -21.60 6.35 9.54
CA ASP A 135 -21.97 5.98 10.90
C ASP A 135 -21.22 4.72 11.33
N GLU A 136 -20.12 4.92 12.06
CA GLU A 136 -19.29 3.83 12.62
C GLU A 136 -20.13 2.83 13.43
N ARG A 137 -21.16 3.28 14.17
CA ARG A 137 -21.97 2.39 15.01
C ARG A 137 -22.87 1.46 14.18
N SER A 138 -23.17 1.84 12.94
CA SER A 138 -23.95 1.03 12.01
C SER A 138 -23.10 0.02 11.22
N ALA A 139 -21.77 0.14 11.23
CA ALA A 139 -20.91 -0.67 10.39
C ALA A 139 -20.70 -2.09 10.95
N ASP A 140 -20.74 -3.08 10.07
CA ASP A 140 -20.43 -4.48 10.39
C ASP A 140 -18.91 -4.66 10.56
N VAL A 141 -18.12 -3.93 9.76
CA VAL A 141 -16.67 -3.86 9.88
C VAL A 141 -16.19 -2.42 9.99
N VAL A 142 -15.41 -2.12 11.02
CA VAL A 142 -14.72 -0.83 11.19
C VAL A 142 -13.25 -1.00 10.80
N VAL A 143 -12.84 -0.34 9.73
CA VAL A 143 -11.46 -0.33 9.25
C VAL A 143 -10.70 0.82 9.92
N LEU A 144 -9.63 0.46 10.62
CA LEU A 144 -8.74 1.35 11.35
C LEU A 144 -7.53 1.66 10.46
N LYS A 145 -7.48 2.87 9.89
CA LYS A 145 -6.39 3.34 9.02
C LYS A 145 -5.14 3.69 9.84
N THR A 146 -4.23 2.73 10.04
CA THR A 146 -3.03 2.92 10.87
C THR A 146 -2.08 3.96 10.30
N ASP A 147 -2.12 4.19 8.99
CA ASP A 147 -1.38 5.24 8.30
C ASP A 147 -1.85 6.67 8.63
N SER A 148 -3.01 6.81 9.26
CA SER A 148 -3.46 8.08 9.83
C SER A 148 -3.35 8.06 11.36
N TYR A 149 -2.56 7.14 11.91
CA TYR A 149 -2.46 6.85 13.34
C TYR A 149 -3.81 6.47 13.98
N ALA A 150 -4.80 6.10 13.17
CA ALA A 150 -6.04 5.56 13.68
C ALA A 150 -5.73 4.16 14.26
N GLY A 151 -6.32 3.90 15.41
CA GLY A 151 -6.19 2.62 16.09
C GLY A 151 -7.39 2.41 16.99
N ILE A 152 -7.29 1.38 17.81
CA ILE A 152 -8.23 1.12 18.88
C ILE A 152 -7.45 0.79 20.14
N THR A 153 -7.83 1.38 21.26
CA THR A 153 -7.24 1.01 22.55
C THR A 153 -7.85 -0.30 23.06
N PRO A 154 -7.16 -1.07 23.92
CA PRO A 154 -7.73 -2.29 24.50
C PRO A 154 -9.07 -2.05 25.21
N ASP A 155 -9.21 -0.93 25.93
CA ASP A 155 -10.44 -0.56 26.62
C ASP A 155 -11.57 -0.24 25.64
N GLU A 156 -11.29 0.53 24.58
CA GLU A 156 -12.27 0.82 23.52
C GLU A 156 -12.71 -0.45 22.80
N LEU A 157 -11.78 -1.36 22.48
CA LEU A 157 -12.08 -2.63 21.83
C LEU A 157 -12.95 -3.52 22.73
N THR A 158 -12.62 -3.58 24.01
CA THR A 158 -13.39 -4.34 25.00
C THR A 158 -14.80 -3.79 25.14
N ALA A 159 -14.95 -2.47 25.28
CA ALA A 159 -16.25 -1.81 25.36
C ALA A 159 -17.07 -2.02 24.07
N ALA A 160 -16.43 -1.88 22.90
CA ALA A 160 -17.09 -2.11 21.61
C ALA A 160 -17.60 -3.55 21.48
N ARG A 161 -16.82 -4.55 21.89
CA ARG A 161 -17.25 -5.96 21.86
C ARG A 161 -18.38 -6.27 22.83
N GLN A 162 -18.43 -5.59 23.98
CA GLN A 162 -19.54 -5.73 24.92
C GLN A 162 -20.83 -5.08 24.40
N GLU A 163 -20.72 -3.88 23.83
CA GLU A 163 -21.88 -3.13 23.32
C GLU A 163 -22.38 -3.66 21.97
N ARG A 164 -21.45 -4.08 21.10
CA ARG A 164 -21.69 -4.50 19.70
C ARG A 164 -20.83 -5.72 19.36
N PRO A 165 -21.16 -6.91 19.89
CA PRO A 165 -20.37 -8.13 19.64
C PRO A 165 -20.35 -8.57 18.16
N TRP A 166 -21.31 -8.08 17.36
CA TRP A 166 -21.39 -8.34 15.92
C TRP A 166 -20.43 -7.48 15.09
N GLN A 167 -20.00 -6.33 15.61
CA GLN A 167 -19.10 -5.41 14.92
C GLN A 167 -17.66 -5.90 15.03
N GLN A 168 -17.00 -6.07 13.89
CA GLN A 168 -15.60 -6.48 13.81
C GLN A 168 -14.70 -5.31 13.43
N PHE A 169 -13.42 -5.43 13.79
CA PHE A 169 -12.41 -4.42 13.46
C PHE A 169 -11.40 -5.01 12.49
N ALA A 170 -11.03 -4.23 11.48
CA ALA A 170 -9.95 -4.53 10.57
C ALA A 170 -8.87 -3.44 10.66
N LEU A 171 -7.61 -3.77 10.47
CA LEU A 171 -6.53 -2.79 10.33
C LEU A 171 -6.15 -2.65 8.88
N TRP A 172 -6.08 -1.42 8.40
CA TRP A 172 -5.50 -1.10 7.09
C TRP A 172 -4.24 -0.28 7.29
N GLY A 173 -3.13 -0.69 6.67
CA GLY A 173 -1.86 0.00 6.78
C GLY A 173 -0.86 -0.44 5.73
N ALA A 174 -0.32 0.53 4.99
CA ALA A 174 0.73 0.31 4.01
C ALA A 174 2.12 0.61 4.60
N GLU A 175 2.24 1.57 5.51
CA GLU A 175 3.51 1.91 6.16
C GLU A 175 3.91 0.89 7.24
N SER A 176 5.21 0.78 7.51
CA SER A 176 5.73 -0.21 8.44
C SER A 176 5.24 -0.03 9.88
N ALA A 177 5.04 -1.15 10.57
CA ALA A 177 4.69 -1.19 11.99
C ALA A 177 5.60 -0.31 12.88
N PRO A 178 6.95 -0.33 12.73
CA PRO A 178 7.84 0.58 13.46
C PRO A 178 7.56 2.07 13.30
N ASN A 179 6.89 2.50 12.22
CA ASN A 179 6.46 3.88 12.03
C ASN A 179 5.00 4.12 12.48
N ARG A 180 4.22 3.06 12.69
CA ARG A 180 2.79 3.07 13.01
C ARG A 180 2.48 2.28 14.28
N LYS A 181 2.52 2.95 15.44
CA LYS A 181 2.26 2.33 16.75
C LYS A 181 1.00 1.45 16.85
N PRO A 182 -0.16 1.82 16.27
CA PRO A 182 -1.33 0.93 16.28
C PRO A 182 -1.07 -0.41 15.59
N LEU A 183 -0.34 -0.40 14.48
CA LEU A 183 0.01 -1.58 13.72
C LEU A 183 1.05 -2.44 14.46
N GLU A 184 2.07 -1.82 15.05
CA GLU A 184 3.05 -2.52 15.89
C GLU A 184 2.40 -3.21 17.09
N ARG A 185 1.47 -2.53 17.78
CA ARG A 185 0.73 -3.13 18.89
C ARG A 185 -0.05 -4.36 18.43
N HIS A 186 -0.73 -4.26 17.30
CA HIS A 186 -1.48 -5.37 16.73
C HIS A 186 -0.57 -6.57 16.43
N PHE A 187 0.54 -6.35 15.73
CA PHE A 187 1.49 -7.43 15.42
C PHE A 187 2.14 -8.04 16.66
N ASN A 188 2.37 -7.26 17.72
CA ASN A 188 2.83 -7.79 18.99
C ASN A 188 1.78 -8.71 19.61
N HIS A 189 0.51 -8.31 19.70
CA HIS A 189 -0.55 -9.19 20.20
C HIS A 189 -0.66 -10.49 19.39
N LEU A 190 -0.56 -10.43 18.06
CA LEU A 190 -0.56 -11.65 17.23
C LEU A 190 0.63 -12.56 17.54
N ARG A 191 1.83 -11.98 17.66
CA ARG A 191 3.05 -12.73 18.01
C ARG A 191 2.95 -13.36 19.39
N ASP A 192 2.35 -12.65 20.35
CA ASP A 192 2.29 -13.02 21.75
C ASP A 192 1.10 -13.98 22.03
N GLY A 193 0.32 -14.35 21.01
CA GLY A 193 -0.79 -15.30 21.11
C GLY A 193 -2.12 -14.68 21.58
N GLU A 194 -2.19 -13.36 21.60
CA GLU A 194 -3.29 -12.53 22.11
C GLU A 194 -4.15 -11.97 20.96
N ALA A 195 -4.43 -12.77 19.93
CA ALA A 195 -5.20 -12.32 18.76
C ALA A 195 -6.61 -11.82 19.15
N ASN A 196 -7.18 -12.37 20.23
CA ASN A 196 -8.43 -11.90 20.81
C ASN A 196 -8.32 -10.52 21.48
N GLU A 197 -7.14 -9.94 21.67
CA GLU A 197 -6.95 -8.60 22.27
C GLU A 197 -6.75 -7.50 21.23
N THR A 198 -6.88 -7.83 19.94
CA THR A 198 -6.66 -6.89 18.84
C THR A 198 -7.72 -7.01 17.74
N ALA A 199 -7.54 -6.27 16.63
CA ALA A 199 -8.43 -6.31 15.47
C ALA A 199 -8.52 -7.73 14.87
N ALA A 200 -9.69 -8.07 14.33
CA ALA A 200 -9.98 -9.41 13.82
C ALA A 200 -9.38 -9.67 12.43
N PHE A 201 -9.22 -8.62 11.62
CA PHE A 201 -8.75 -8.74 10.24
C PHE A 201 -7.61 -7.78 9.93
N GLU A 202 -6.77 -8.18 8.98
CA GLU A 202 -5.63 -7.41 8.51
C GLU A 202 -5.72 -7.13 7.01
N MET A 203 -5.52 -5.86 6.64
CA MET A 203 -5.34 -5.37 5.29
C MET A 203 -3.98 -4.65 5.20
N THR A 204 -2.89 -5.43 5.24
CA THR A 204 -1.53 -4.87 5.42
C THR A 204 -0.54 -5.50 4.44
N TYR A 205 0.71 -5.03 4.45
CA TYR A 205 1.80 -5.59 3.65
C TYR A 205 2.21 -7.03 4.05
N ARG A 206 1.77 -7.54 5.21
CA ARG A 206 2.10 -8.91 5.60
C ARG A 206 1.46 -9.91 4.67
N LEU A 207 2.25 -10.87 4.20
CA LEU A 207 1.81 -11.83 3.19
C LEU A 207 0.76 -12.80 3.74
N ASN A 208 0.71 -12.97 5.06
CA ASN A 208 -0.29 -13.76 5.78
C ASN A 208 -1.49 -12.96 6.31
N SER A 209 -1.60 -11.65 6.03
CA SER A 209 -2.77 -10.86 6.43
C SER A 209 -4.06 -11.43 5.83
N SER A 210 -5.21 -11.13 6.45
CA SER A 210 -6.51 -11.62 5.98
C SER A 210 -6.79 -11.22 4.52
N VAL A 211 -6.43 -9.98 4.17
CA VAL A 211 -6.45 -9.45 2.80
C VAL A 211 -5.11 -8.76 2.55
N PRO A 212 -4.10 -9.47 2.00
CA PRO A 212 -2.79 -8.88 1.77
C PRO A 212 -2.86 -7.67 0.83
N ALA A 213 -2.22 -6.57 1.24
CA ALA A 213 -2.03 -5.35 0.48
C ALA A 213 -0.55 -5.26 0.08
N THR A 214 -0.17 -6.05 -0.92
CA THR A 214 1.23 -6.10 -1.38
C THR A 214 1.56 -4.86 -2.22
N TYR A 215 2.83 -4.47 -2.21
CA TYR A 215 3.34 -3.37 -3.03
C TYR A 215 3.67 -3.77 -4.48
N SER A 216 3.44 -5.04 -4.85
CA SER A 216 3.54 -5.50 -6.23
C SER A 216 2.25 -5.12 -6.97
N TYR A 217 2.03 -3.83 -7.20
CA TYR A 217 0.75 -3.34 -7.74
C TYR A 217 0.36 -4.04 -9.05
N SER A 218 -0.95 -4.21 -9.27
CA SER A 218 -1.51 -4.95 -10.43
C SER A 218 -1.16 -4.34 -11.79
N TYR A 219 -0.70 -3.09 -11.82
CA TYR A 219 -0.25 -2.44 -13.05
C TYR A 219 1.24 -2.68 -13.36
N PHE A 220 1.99 -3.37 -12.50
CA PHE A 220 3.38 -3.70 -12.81
C PHE A 220 3.48 -4.75 -13.92
N ASN A 221 4.29 -4.45 -14.93
CA ASN A 221 4.54 -5.35 -16.04
C ASN A 221 5.93 -5.99 -15.95
N TYR A 222 5.99 -7.14 -15.28
CA TYR A 222 7.22 -7.92 -15.14
C TYR A 222 7.71 -8.59 -16.43
N SER A 223 6.86 -8.68 -17.47
CA SER A 223 7.20 -9.24 -18.78
C SER A 223 8.07 -8.31 -19.62
N THR A 224 8.21 -7.04 -19.24
CA THR A 224 9.12 -6.09 -19.90
C THR A 224 10.55 -6.61 -19.81
N PRO A 225 11.25 -6.84 -20.94
CA PRO A 225 12.63 -7.33 -20.91
C PRO A 225 13.56 -6.30 -20.26
N PRO A 226 14.64 -6.74 -19.57
CA PRO A 226 15.61 -5.82 -19.02
C PRO A 226 16.33 -5.06 -20.15
N THR A 227 16.65 -3.79 -19.90
CA THR A 227 17.54 -3.00 -20.78
C THR A 227 18.85 -3.76 -21.03
N PRO A 228 19.31 -3.90 -22.28
CA PRO A 228 20.56 -4.60 -22.59
C PRO A 228 21.74 -4.05 -21.80
N TRP A 229 22.67 -4.93 -21.40
CA TRP A 229 23.84 -4.56 -20.59
C TRP A 229 24.63 -3.37 -21.16
N LEU A 230 24.85 -3.35 -22.48
CA LEU A 230 25.62 -2.29 -23.16
C LEU A 230 24.90 -0.93 -23.18
N GLU A 231 23.58 -0.92 -22.96
CA GLU A 231 22.78 0.30 -22.86
C GLU A 231 22.58 0.76 -21.41
N LYS A 232 22.96 -0.06 -20.43
CA LYS A 232 23.03 0.36 -19.03
C LYS A 232 24.31 1.17 -18.81
N ARG A 233 24.25 2.12 -17.89
CA ARG A 233 25.39 2.95 -17.49
C ARG A 233 26.54 2.08 -16.99
N SER A 234 27.75 2.42 -17.44
CA SER A 234 29.01 1.85 -16.95
C SER A 234 29.75 2.79 -15.98
N ASP A 235 29.43 4.08 -16.04
CA ASP A 235 30.04 5.14 -15.23
C ASP A 235 29.33 5.34 -13.89
N ARG A 236 27.99 5.18 -13.86
CA ARG A 236 27.14 5.19 -12.67
C ARG A 236 26.39 3.88 -12.57
N ILE A 237 26.83 2.98 -11.69
CA ILE A 237 26.35 1.59 -11.65
C ILE A 237 25.09 1.41 -10.81
N ALA A 238 24.85 2.27 -9.82
CA ALA A 238 23.71 2.16 -8.91
C ALA A 238 22.93 3.47 -8.74
N ALA A 239 21.61 3.38 -8.59
CA ALA A 239 20.73 4.51 -8.32
C ALA A 239 19.90 4.31 -7.04
N ALA A 240 19.72 5.39 -6.29
CA ALA A 240 18.89 5.47 -5.10
C ALA A 240 17.84 6.60 -5.22
N PHE A 241 16.61 6.31 -4.81
CA PHE A 241 15.47 7.23 -4.90
C PHE A 241 14.83 7.42 -3.51
N VAL A 242 15.59 7.99 -2.58
CA VAL A 242 15.21 8.01 -1.15
C VAL A 242 14.86 9.42 -0.67
N THR A 243 13.62 9.61 -0.20
CA THR A 243 13.15 10.90 0.32
C THR A 243 12.97 10.94 1.84
N ASN A 244 12.61 9.83 2.48
CA ASN A 244 12.50 9.74 3.94
C ASN A 244 13.87 9.60 4.60
N CYS A 245 14.43 10.67 5.17
CA CYS A 245 15.76 10.60 5.78
C CYS A 245 15.77 10.23 7.28
N ARG A 246 14.64 9.73 7.82
CA ARG A 246 14.48 9.33 9.22
C ARG A 246 14.09 7.85 9.35
N PRO A 247 14.97 6.92 8.96
CA PRO A 247 14.70 5.51 9.08
C PRO A 247 14.66 5.02 10.54
N LYS A 248 14.13 3.82 10.72
CA LYS A 248 14.19 2.99 11.93
C LYS A 248 15.33 1.96 11.91
N ASN A 249 16.14 1.97 10.85
CA ASN A 249 17.32 1.13 10.64
C ASN A 249 18.52 1.97 10.13
N ALA A 250 19.66 1.33 9.85
CA ALA A 250 20.89 2.01 9.44
C ALA A 250 20.99 2.35 7.94
N ARG A 251 19.91 2.25 7.15
CA ARG A 251 19.97 2.34 5.69
C ARG A 251 20.65 3.60 5.14
N SER A 252 20.49 4.73 5.82
CA SER A 252 21.08 6.01 5.39
C SER A 252 22.60 5.98 5.53
N LEU A 253 23.11 5.41 6.63
CA LEU A 253 24.55 5.25 6.86
C LEU A 253 25.16 4.23 5.89
N ILE A 254 24.45 3.14 5.64
CA ILE A 254 24.87 2.10 4.69
C ILE A 254 24.97 2.69 3.27
N LEU A 255 23.96 3.45 2.82
CA LEU A 255 23.99 4.09 1.51
C LEU A 255 25.09 5.15 1.40
N ASP A 256 25.28 5.97 2.44
CA ASP A 256 26.36 6.96 2.48
C ASP A 256 27.75 6.31 2.38
N GLU A 257 27.96 5.19 3.07
CA GLU A 257 29.22 4.45 3.01
C GLU A 257 29.45 3.81 1.63
N LEU A 258 28.42 3.23 1.02
CA LEU A 258 28.52 2.71 -0.35
C LEU A 258 28.88 3.80 -1.36
N ILE A 259 28.35 5.01 -1.21
CA ILE A 259 28.72 6.16 -2.06
C ILE A 259 30.20 6.53 -1.89
N LYS A 260 30.74 6.44 -0.66
CA LYS A 260 32.18 6.73 -0.41
C LYS A 260 33.09 5.65 -0.98
N LEU A 261 32.71 4.38 -0.84
CA LEU A 261 33.47 3.23 -1.35
C LEU A 261 33.45 3.14 -2.88
N LEU A 262 32.42 3.68 -3.52
CA LEU A 262 32.22 3.71 -4.97
C LEU A 262 32.11 5.17 -5.47
N PRO A 263 33.19 5.96 -5.36
CA PRO A 263 33.14 7.40 -5.57
C PRO A 263 32.70 7.72 -7.00
N GLY A 264 31.59 8.47 -7.11
CA GLY A 264 31.02 8.82 -8.40
C GLY A 264 30.47 7.62 -9.19
N GLN A 265 30.06 6.53 -8.55
CA GLN A 265 29.38 5.43 -9.25
C GLN A 265 27.97 5.16 -8.70
N VAL A 266 27.58 5.81 -7.61
CA VAL A 266 26.27 5.66 -6.98
C VAL A 266 25.58 7.02 -6.93
N ASP A 267 24.46 7.14 -7.66
CA ASP A 267 23.64 8.34 -7.69
C ASP A 267 22.48 8.22 -6.70
N SER A 268 22.25 9.27 -5.90
CA SER A 268 21.08 9.43 -5.04
C SER A 268 20.30 10.65 -5.49
N PHE A 269 19.09 10.40 -6.00
CA PHE A 269 18.21 11.40 -6.61
C PHE A 269 17.16 11.97 -5.67
N GLY A 270 16.89 11.28 -4.56
CA GLY A 270 15.92 11.72 -3.56
C GLY A 270 16.48 12.84 -2.67
N SER A 271 15.69 13.30 -1.70
CA SER A 271 16.15 14.36 -0.76
C SER A 271 17.25 13.90 0.19
N CYS A 272 17.44 12.59 0.38
CA CYS A 272 18.51 12.05 1.22
C CYS A 272 19.80 11.88 0.40
N LEU A 273 20.91 12.40 0.93
CA LEU A 273 22.25 12.46 0.30
C LEU A 273 22.29 13.31 -0.98
N ASN A 274 21.34 13.15 -1.89
CA ASN A 274 21.00 14.07 -2.98
C ASN A 274 22.22 14.55 -3.80
N ASN A 275 23.11 13.62 -4.14
CA ASN A 275 24.35 13.89 -4.86
C ASN A 275 24.14 13.99 -6.40
N ALA A 276 22.95 13.65 -6.90
CA ALA A 276 22.60 13.68 -8.32
C ALA A 276 21.21 14.28 -8.54
N LYS A 277 20.92 14.76 -9.76
CA LYS A 277 19.62 15.34 -10.13
C LYS A 277 19.01 14.55 -11.28
N ALA A 278 17.78 14.08 -11.09
CA ALA A 278 17.11 13.21 -12.06
C ALA A 278 16.97 13.87 -13.44
N ALA A 279 16.54 15.14 -13.48
CA ALA A 279 16.41 15.89 -14.73
C ALA A 279 17.73 16.01 -15.52
N LEU A 280 18.87 16.19 -14.82
CA LEU A 280 20.18 16.28 -15.47
C LEU A 280 20.64 14.91 -15.98
N ALA A 281 20.44 13.85 -15.20
CA ALA A 281 20.77 12.49 -15.62
C ALA A 281 19.92 12.03 -16.81
N LEU A 282 18.64 12.43 -16.87
CA LEU A 282 17.76 12.15 -18.01
C LEU A 282 18.23 12.86 -19.28
N ASP A 283 18.63 14.13 -19.16
CA ASP A 283 19.18 14.92 -20.28
C ASP A 283 20.50 14.33 -20.78
N GLU A 284 21.41 13.99 -19.88
CA GLU A 284 22.69 13.34 -20.20
C GLU A 284 22.51 12.02 -20.97
N LEU A 285 21.50 11.23 -20.60
CA LEU A 285 21.20 9.95 -21.24
C LEU A 285 20.31 10.08 -22.49
N GLY A 286 19.84 11.29 -22.82
CA GLY A 286 18.92 11.52 -23.94
C GLY A 286 17.52 10.91 -23.75
N LEU A 287 17.07 10.74 -22.50
CA LEU A 287 15.82 10.03 -22.15
C LEU A 287 14.67 10.97 -21.81
N VAL A 288 14.83 12.28 -21.98
CA VAL A 288 13.82 13.29 -21.60
C VAL A 288 12.47 13.02 -22.28
N ASP A 289 12.49 12.57 -23.53
CA ASP A 289 11.29 12.25 -24.30
C ASP A 289 10.68 10.89 -23.89
N GLU A 290 11.49 9.92 -23.43
CA GLU A 290 11.04 8.61 -22.96
C GLU A 290 10.22 8.69 -21.66
N VAL A 291 10.38 9.74 -20.87
CA VAL A 291 9.61 9.97 -19.64
C VAL A 291 8.11 10.14 -19.92
N GLY A 292 7.75 10.65 -21.10
CA GLY A 292 6.37 11.02 -21.41
C GLY A 292 5.86 12.13 -20.48
N THR A 293 4.75 11.88 -19.77
CA THR A 293 4.24 12.81 -18.75
C THR A 293 5.27 12.98 -17.64
N LYS A 294 5.77 14.20 -17.44
CA LYS A 294 6.81 14.52 -16.46
C LYS A 294 6.28 14.43 -15.03
N THR A 295 6.29 13.22 -14.47
CA THR A 295 6.02 12.93 -13.06
C THR A 295 7.29 12.38 -12.41
N ARG A 296 7.42 12.54 -11.08
CA ARG A 296 8.55 11.95 -10.33
C ARG A 296 8.61 10.42 -10.49
N TRP A 297 7.44 9.79 -10.61
CA TRP A 297 7.34 8.36 -10.86
C TRP A 297 7.96 8.00 -12.21
N ASN A 298 7.53 8.66 -13.29
CA ASN A 298 8.02 8.38 -14.64
C ASN A 298 9.52 8.66 -14.78
N GLU A 299 10.01 9.76 -14.18
CA GLU A 299 11.45 10.05 -14.12
C GLU A 299 12.22 8.92 -13.40
N LYS A 300 11.73 8.49 -12.23
CA LYS A 300 12.34 7.41 -11.44
C LYS A 300 12.44 6.12 -12.23
N ILE A 301 11.33 5.61 -12.78
CA ILE A 301 11.30 4.32 -13.45
C ILE A 301 12.09 4.33 -14.77
N THR A 302 12.11 5.48 -15.47
CA THR A 302 12.89 5.66 -16.72
C THR A 302 14.38 5.60 -16.41
N LEU A 303 14.85 6.39 -15.43
CA LEU A 303 16.26 6.35 -14.99
C LEU A 303 16.65 4.97 -14.48
N MET A 304 15.84 4.38 -13.60
CA MET A 304 16.12 3.09 -12.97
C MET A 304 16.49 1.99 -13.98
N SER A 305 15.83 1.96 -15.14
CA SER A 305 16.10 0.96 -16.20
C SER A 305 17.53 1.01 -16.76
N ARG A 306 18.21 2.17 -16.67
CA ARG A 306 19.57 2.39 -17.18
C ARG A 306 20.65 2.13 -16.15
N TYR A 307 20.31 1.89 -14.89
CA TYR A 307 21.28 1.49 -13.87
C TYR A 307 21.38 -0.04 -13.80
N LYS A 308 22.54 -0.53 -13.38
CA LYS A 308 22.75 -1.96 -13.14
C LYS A 308 22.09 -2.38 -11.83
N PHE A 309 22.21 -1.53 -10.81
CA PHE A 309 21.64 -1.75 -9.50
C PHE A 309 20.66 -0.64 -9.09
N SER A 310 19.62 -1.03 -8.36
CA SER A 310 18.69 -0.09 -7.72
C SER A 310 18.69 -0.33 -6.22
N VAL A 311 18.89 0.74 -5.45
CA VAL A 311 18.85 0.68 -3.98
C VAL A 311 17.40 0.54 -3.52
N ALA A 312 17.06 -0.66 -3.04
CA ALA A 312 15.75 -1.02 -2.53
C ALA A 312 15.78 -1.18 -1.00
N PHE A 313 16.34 -0.19 -0.31
CA PHE A 313 16.43 -0.18 1.15
C PHE A 313 15.17 0.37 1.80
N GLU A 314 14.53 -0.46 2.61
CA GLU A 314 13.36 -0.10 3.38
C GLU A 314 13.70 0.72 4.61
N ASN A 315 12.73 1.52 5.03
CA ASN A 315 12.90 2.46 6.14
C ASN A 315 12.95 1.78 7.52
N SER A 316 12.68 0.48 7.61
CA SER A 316 12.70 -0.32 8.82
C SER A 316 12.97 -1.78 8.47
N ASN A 317 13.45 -2.57 9.43
CA ASN A 317 13.56 -4.01 9.29
C ASN A 317 12.30 -4.67 9.86
N GLU A 318 11.46 -5.25 9.01
CA GLU A 318 10.19 -5.82 9.45
C GLU A 318 9.79 -6.98 8.53
N LEU A 319 9.20 -8.03 9.11
CA LEU A 319 8.75 -9.19 8.34
C LEU A 319 7.75 -8.74 7.28
N ASP A 320 7.96 -9.22 6.05
CA ASP A 320 7.15 -8.91 4.87
C ASP A 320 7.13 -7.45 4.41
N TYR A 321 7.85 -6.55 5.06
CA TYR A 321 7.88 -5.16 4.64
C TYR A 321 8.81 -4.97 3.44
N SER A 322 8.32 -5.37 2.26
CA SER A 322 8.93 -5.07 0.97
C SER A 322 7.98 -4.21 0.16
N THR A 323 8.45 -3.03 -0.25
CA THR A 323 7.64 -1.98 -0.86
C THR A 323 7.85 -1.89 -2.37
N GLU A 324 7.31 -0.83 -2.99
CA GLU A 324 7.43 -0.58 -4.42
C GLU A 324 8.88 -0.55 -4.90
N LYS A 325 9.84 -0.28 -4.00
CA LYS A 325 11.27 -0.19 -4.29
C LYS A 325 11.83 -1.49 -4.86
N LEU A 326 11.47 -2.63 -4.27
CA LEU A 326 11.90 -3.95 -4.76
C LEU A 326 11.22 -4.27 -6.09
N PHE A 327 9.89 -4.10 -6.12
CA PHE A 327 9.08 -4.50 -7.26
C PHE A 327 9.35 -3.66 -8.51
N GLN A 328 9.60 -2.36 -8.37
CA GLN A 328 10.04 -1.50 -9.48
C GLN A 328 11.41 -1.91 -10.02
N ALA A 329 12.35 -2.32 -9.15
CA ALA A 329 13.65 -2.79 -9.59
C ALA A 329 13.52 -4.04 -10.47
N PHE A 330 12.73 -5.02 -10.02
CA PHE A 330 12.43 -6.22 -10.80
C PHE A 330 11.66 -5.92 -12.10
N GLU A 331 10.66 -5.05 -12.04
CA GLU A 331 9.88 -4.64 -13.21
C GLU A 331 10.79 -3.99 -14.27
N ARG A 332 11.66 -3.07 -13.85
CA ARG A 332 12.59 -2.33 -14.74
C ARG A 332 13.87 -3.08 -15.11
N GLY A 333 14.02 -4.34 -14.70
CA GLY A 333 15.16 -5.16 -15.08
C GLY A 333 16.49 -4.60 -14.58
N THR A 334 16.51 -4.13 -13.33
CA THR A 334 17.71 -3.77 -12.59
C THR A 334 17.83 -4.68 -11.38
N VAL A 335 19.05 -5.04 -10.99
CA VAL A 335 19.28 -5.91 -9.83
C VAL A 335 19.04 -5.09 -8.56
N PRO A 336 18.10 -5.46 -7.67
CA PRO A 336 17.88 -4.71 -6.45
C PRO A 336 18.99 -4.97 -5.41
N LEU A 337 19.37 -3.93 -4.68
CA LEU A 337 20.10 -4.03 -3.41
C LEU A 337 19.08 -3.95 -2.28
N VAL A 338 18.86 -5.05 -1.58
CA VAL A 338 17.75 -5.21 -0.64
C VAL A 338 18.24 -5.07 0.80
N LEU A 339 17.49 -4.30 1.60
CA LEU A 339 17.68 -4.19 3.05
C LEU A 339 16.31 -3.91 3.68
N GLY A 340 15.95 -4.62 4.75
CA GLY A 340 14.70 -4.42 5.47
C GLY A 340 14.08 -5.74 5.92
N PRO A 341 13.32 -6.42 5.06
CA PRO A 341 12.64 -7.65 5.46
C PRO A 341 13.64 -8.80 5.64
N PRO A 342 13.53 -9.59 6.73
CA PRO A 342 14.29 -10.83 6.88
C PRO A 342 13.86 -11.84 5.81
N ASP A 343 14.79 -12.72 5.42
CA ASP A 343 14.58 -13.78 4.44
C ASP A 343 13.97 -13.30 3.11
N ALA A 344 14.31 -12.08 2.67
CA ALA A 344 13.71 -11.46 1.50
C ALA A 344 13.76 -12.36 0.26
N ALA A 345 14.84 -13.13 0.10
CA ALA A 345 14.99 -14.09 -1.00
C ALA A 345 13.91 -15.17 -1.02
N LYS A 346 13.64 -15.81 0.13
CA LYS A 346 12.65 -16.87 0.26
C LYS A 346 11.21 -16.37 0.10
N ARG A 347 10.99 -15.06 0.25
CA ARG A 347 9.66 -14.45 0.34
C ARG A 347 9.27 -13.63 -0.89
N PHE A 348 10.25 -13.04 -1.58
CA PHE A 348 9.98 -12.08 -2.66
C PHE A 348 10.77 -12.30 -3.94
N PHE A 349 11.87 -13.06 -3.94
CA PHE A 349 12.73 -13.10 -5.12
C PHE A 349 12.24 -14.16 -6.12
N PRO A 350 12.30 -13.88 -7.43
CA PRO A 350 11.96 -14.86 -8.46
C PRO A 350 13.02 -15.96 -8.62
N SER A 351 14.27 -15.70 -8.23
CA SER A 351 15.33 -16.69 -8.11
C SER A 351 16.27 -16.30 -6.95
N PRO A 352 17.03 -17.24 -6.35
CA PRO A 352 17.89 -16.93 -5.20
C PRO A 352 18.93 -15.84 -5.45
N ASN A 353 19.37 -15.69 -6.70
CA ASN A 353 20.37 -14.71 -7.13
C ASN A 353 19.76 -13.47 -7.81
N ALA A 354 18.42 -13.29 -7.82
CA ALA A 354 17.78 -12.19 -8.53
C ALA A 354 18.08 -10.80 -7.94
N ALA A 355 18.54 -10.75 -6.70
CA ALA A 355 18.87 -9.53 -5.97
C ALA A 355 20.06 -9.77 -5.03
N ILE A 356 20.63 -8.68 -4.52
CA ILE A 356 21.70 -8.73 -3.51
C ILE A 356 21.10 -8.35 -2.17
N ASP A 357 21.07 -9.29 -1.23
CA ASP A 357 20.73 -9.02 0.16
C ASP A 357 21.91 -8.32 0.84
N VAL A 358 21.74 -7.06 1.22
CA VAL A 358 22.79 -6.28 1.89
C VAL A 358 23.01 -6.76 3.33
N ALA A 359 22.00 -7.37 3.97
CA ALA A 359 22.17 -7.93 5.30
C ALA A 359 23.22 -9.04 5.36
N SER A 360 23.42 -9.81 4.28
CA SER A 360 24.43 -10.88 4.23
C SER A 360 25.87 -10.38 4.30
N TYR A 361 26.10 -9.08 4.09
CA TYR A 361 27.41 -8.45 4.20
C TYR A 361 27.62 -7.79 5.57
N LEU A 362 26.59 -7.65 6.39
CA LEU A 362 26.59 -6.89 7.62
C LEU A 362 26.51 -7.80 8.86
N PRO A 363 26.92 -7.31 10.04
CA PRO A 363 26.60 -7.97 11.30
C PRO A 363 25.08 -8.12 11.48
N ALA A 364 24.64 -9.21 12.14
CA ALA A 364 23.23 -9.51 12.36
C ALA A 364 22.45 -8.39 13.11
N SER A 365 23.14 -7.50 13.84
CA SER A 365 22.52 -6.34 14.46
C SER A 365 21.86 -5.37 13.45
N TYR A 366 22.33 -5.34 12.20
CA TYR A 366 21.78 -4.46 11.16
C TYR A 366 20.52 -5.00 10.49
N SER A 367 20.24 -6.30 10.64
CA SER A 367 19.02 -6.97 10.16
C SER A 367 18.03 -7.28 11.29
N ALA A 368 18.37 -6.95 12.53
CA ALA A 368 17.47 -7.13 13.67
C ALA A 368 16.12 -6.39 13.43
N PRO A 369 14.98 -6.99 13.83
CA PRO A 369 13.67 -6.35 13.68
C PRO A 369 13.62 -4.98 14.33
N SER A 370 13.06 -4.02 13.61
CA SER A 370 12.82 -2.66 14.09
C SER A 370 11.55 -2.61 14.93
N ASN A 371 11.43 -1.57 15.76
CA ASN A 371 10.22 -1.22 16.49
C ASN A 371 10.08 0.30 16.58
N SER A 372 9.00 0.78 17.19
CA SER A 372 8.68 2.20 17.31
C SER A 372 9.73 3.03 18.03
N SER A 373 10.54 2.39 18.88
CA SER A 373 11.64 3.01 19.62
C SER A 373 12.99 2.86 18.92
N SER A 374 13.09 2.07 17.85
CA SER A 374 14.31 1.97 17.06
C SER A 374 14.70 3.32 16.48
N VAL A 375 16.00 3.59 16.54
CA VAL A 375 16.66 4.72 15.92
C VAL A 375 17.90 4.21 15.18
N PRO A 376 18.33 4.86 14.09
CA PRO A 376 19.59 4.51 13.44
C PRO A 376 20.75 4.68 14.42
N PRO A 377 21.81 3.84 14.34
CA PRO A 377 23.02 4.09 15.11
C PRO A 377 23.68 5.42 14.65
N ASP A 378 24.52 6.01 15.49
CA ASP A 378 25.23 7.25 15.15
C ASP A 378 26.32 7.03 14.07
N ALA A 379 26.90 5.82 14.04
CA ALA A 379 27.93 5.42 13.09
C ALA A 379 27.87 3.91 12.82
N LEU A 380 28.43 3.49 11.68
CA LEU A 380 28.65 2.08 11.37
C LEU A 380 29.85 1.55 12.18
N ASP A 381 29.72 0.36 12.74
CA ASP A 381 30.85 -0.30 13.39
C ASP A 381 31.89 -0.84 12.37
N PRO A 382 33.14 -1.11 12.80
CA PRO A 382 34.19 -1.55 11.89
C PRO A 382 33.88 -2.83 11.10
N ALA A 383 33.11 -3.77 11.67
CA ALA A 383 32.76 -5.00 10.97
C ALA A 383 31.76 -4.73 9.83
N ALA A 384 30.80 -3.82 10.06
CA ALA A 384 29.91 -3.33 9.01
C ALA A 384 30.69 -2.63 7.88
N LEU A 385 31.68 -1.79 8.20
CA LEU A 385 32.52 -1.11 7.20
C LEU A 385 33.29 -2.11 6.31
N VAL A 386 33.92 -3.13 6.92
CA VAL A 386 34.59 -4.22 6.17
C VAL A 386 33.61 -4.99 5.30
N GLY A 387 32.41 -5.26 5.82
CA GLY A 387 31.30 -5.86 5.10
C GLY A 387 30.92 -5.09 3.84
N LEU A 388 30.72 -3.78 3.98
CA LEU A 388 30.37 -2.89 2.88
C LEU A 388 31.48 -2.72 1.86
N ALA A 389 32.75 -2.78 2.27
CA ALA A 389 33.88 -2.82 1.34
C ALA A 389 33.81 -4.06 0.42
N ARG A 390 33.51 -5.25 0.99
CA ARG A 390 33.30 -6.47 0.20
C ARG A 390 32.07 -6.36 -0.73
N LEU A 391 31.00 -5.71 -0.26
CA LEU A 391 29.83 -5.43 -1.11
C LEU A 391 30.21 -4.50 -2.27
N ALA A 392 30.96 -3.43 -2.02
CA ALA A 392 31.42 -2.51 -3.06
C ALA A 392 32.29 -3.21 -4.11
N GLU A 393 33.23 -4.07 -3.70
CA GLU A 393 34.02 -4.91 -4.59
C GLU A 393 33.13 -5.83 -5.44
N ARG A 394 32.10 -6.43 -4.83
CA ARG A 394 31.14 -7.28 -5.53
C ARG A 394 30.34 -6.50 -6.58
N LEU A 395 29.86 -5.31 -6.26
CA LEU A 395 29.14 -4.44 -7.20
C LEU A 395 30.03 -4.00 -8.36
N ALA A 396 31.31 -3.69 -8.09
CA ALA A 396 32.28 -3.35 -9.11
C ALA A 396 32.56 -4.54 -10.04
N TYR A 397 32.77 -5.74 -9.49
CA TYR A 397 32.94 -6.97 -10.28
C TYR A 397 31.72 -7.24 -11.18
N LEU A 398 30.52 -7.26 -10.60
CA LEU A 398 29.26 -7.48 -11.32
C LEU A 398 28.94 -6.35 -12.32
N SER A 399 29.64 -5.21 -12.26
CA SER A 399 29.53 -4.12 -13.24
C SER A 399 30.61 -4.17 -14.33
N SER A 400 31.62 -5.02 -14.17
CA SER A 400 32.72 -5.19 -15.13
C SER A 400 32.37 -6.21 -16.21
N ASP A 401 33.13 -6.22 -17.31
CA ASP A 401 32.99 -7.25 -18.35
C ASP A 401 33.22 -8.67 -17.79
N ALA A 402 34.08 -8.82 -16.78
CA ALA A 402 34.37 -10.11 -16.16
C ALA A 402 33.21 -10.66 -15.30
N GLY A 403 32.33 -9.79 -14.79
CA GLY A 403 31.15 -10.17 -14.02
C GLY A 403 29.85 -10.10 -14.82
N ARG A 404 29.91 -9.78 -16.11
CA ARG A 404 28.74 -9.56 -16.96
C ARG A 404 27.82 -10.78 -17.01
N ASP A 405 28.36 -11.96 -17.26
CA ASP A 405 27.56 -13.18 -17.39
C ASP A 405 26.81 -13.49 -16.09
N GLU A 406 27.46 -13.26 -14.95
CA GLU A 406 26.83 -13.43 -13.65
C GLU A 406 25.72 -12.40 -13.43
N TYR A 407 25.96 -11.12 -13.72
CA TYR A 407 24.94 -10.09 -13.64
C TYR A 407 23.73 -10.39 -14.54
N GLU A 408 23.98 -10.76 -15.80
CA GLU A 408 22.89 -11.13 -16.72
C GLU A 408 22.15 -12.38 -16.21
N GLY A 409 22.86 -13.31 -15.58
CA GLY A 409 22.29 -14.46 -14.87
C GLY A 409 21.34 -14.09 -13.73
N MET A 410 21.60 -12.99 -13.01
CA MET A 410 20.69 -12.46 -11.98
C MET A 410 19.35 -11.96 -12.57
N LEU A 411 19.34 -11.58 -13.85
CA LEU A 411 18.14 -11.12 -14.56
C LEU A 411 17.53 -12.19 -15.48
N ALA A 412 18.10 -13.40 -15.51
CA ALA A 412 17.71 -14.46 -16.44
C ALA A 412 16.23 -14.87 -16.26
N TRP A 413 15.70 -14.81 -15.04
CA TRP A 413 14.30 -15.11 -14.75
C TRP A 413 13.30 -14.28 -15.59
N LYS A 414 13.67 -13.09 -16.06
CA LYS A 414 12.84 -12.27 -16.96
C LYS A 414 12.79 -12.81 -18.40
N ARG A 415 13.72 -13.68 -18.77
CA ARG A 415 13.82 -14.31 -20.11
C ARG A 415 13.07 -15.64 -20.19
N ASP A 416 12.65 -16.20 -19.06
CA ASP A 416 12.01 -17.52 -18.97
C ASP A 416 10.52 -17.54 -19.39
N GLY A 417 10.07 -16.53 -20.14
CA GLY A 417 8.70 -16.47 -20.68
C GLY A 417 7.58 -16.38 -19.63
N GLY A 418 7.91 -16.09 -18.37
CA GLY A 418 6.94 -16.00 -17.27
C GLY A 418 6.72 -17.29 -16.48
N ALA A 419 7.52 -18.35 -16.69
CA ALA A 419 7.37 -19.62 -15.97
C ALA A 419 7.36 -19.47 -14.42
N TRP A 420 8.11 -18.50 -13.89
CA TRP A 420 8.13 -18.15 -12.47
C TRP A 420 6.77 -17.65 -11.95
N LEU A 421 5.93 -17.07 -12.81
CA LEU A 421 4.61 -16.57 -12.44
C LEU A 421 3.60 -17.70 -12.26
N ASP A 422 3.77 -18.82 -12.97
CA ASP A 422 2.89 -19.98 -12.89
C ASP A 422 3.36 -20.99 -11.83
N ASP A 423 4.63 -20.96 -11.44
CA ASP A 423 5.17 -21.81 -10.40
C ASP A 423 4.51 -21.50 -9.03
N PRO A 424 3.82 -22.48 -8.41
CA PRO A 424 3.17 -22.29 -7.12
C PRO A 424 4.17 -22.09 -5.97
N HIS A 425 5.44 -22.47 -6.14
CA HIS A 425 6.50 -22.33 -5.14
C HIS A 425 7.29 -21.04 -5.29
N ASN A 426 7.26 -20.40 -6.46
CA ASN A 426 8.01 -19.18 -6.71
C ASN A 426 7.55 -18.01 -5.79
N PRO A 427 8.46 -17.41 -5.00
CA PRO A 427 8.09 -16.36 -4.07
C PRO A 427 7.50 -15.12 -4.75
N LEU A 428 8.15 -14.60 -5.80
CA LEU A 428 7.63 -13.44 -6.54
C LEU A 428 6.29 -13.78 -7.19
N GLY A 429 6.17 -14.97 -7.82
CA GLY A 429 4.94 -15.43 -8.46
C GLY A 429 3.76 -15.44 -7.50
N LYS A 430 3.93 -15.92 -6.26
CA LYS A 430 2.89 -15.88 -5.22
C LYS A 430 2.44 -14.44 -4.92
N VAL A 431 3.39 -13.52 -4.71
CA VAL A 431 3.10 -12.12 -4.37
C VAL A 431 2.38 -11.41 -5.52
N VAL A 432 2.79 -11.66 -6.77
CA VAL A 432 2.14 -11.10 -7.96
C VAL A 432 0.72 -11.66 -8.13
N ARG A 433 0.50 -12.96 -7.93
CA ARG A 433 -0.85 -13.54 -7.97
C ARG A 433 -1.76 -12.97 -6.86
N GLN A 434 -1.21 -12.71 -5.68
CA GLN A 434 -1.96 -12.06 -4.59
C GLN A 434 -2.37 -10.62 -4.92
N SER A 435 -1.56 -9.88 -5.67
CA SER A 435 -1.87 -8.50 -6.06
C SER A 435 -2.84 -8.40 -7.23
N HIS A 436 -2.93 -9.44 -8.06
CA HIS A 436 -3.86 -9.54 -9.19
C HIS A 436 -5.17 -10.25 -8.81
N SER A 437 -5.65 -10.04 -7.58
CA SER A 437 -6.94 -10.59 -7.18
C SER A 437 -8.06 -10.07 -8.09
N GLU A 438 -8.98 -10.95 -8.45
CA GLU A 438 -10.18 -10.60 -9.21
C GLU A 438 -11.11 -9.65 -8.45
N TRP A 439 -10.98 -9.59 -7.11
CA TRP A 439 -11.85 -8.83 -6.23
C TRP A 439 -11.12 -7.65 -5.57
N ASP A 440 -11.81 -6.51 -5.48
CA ASP A 440 -11.37 -5.34 -4.70
C ASP A 440 -11.04 -5.72 -3.24
N GLN A 441 -10.10 -5.02 -2.60
CA GLN A 441 -9.70 -5.32 -1.23
C GLN A 441 -10.87 -5.24 -0.23
N ASP A 442 -11.80 -4.30 -0.42
CA ASP A 442 -12.98 -4.19 0.45
C ASP A 442 -14.00 -5.31 0.19
N CYS A 443 -14.10 -5.78 -1.06
CA CYS A 443 -14.88 -6.97 -1.40
C CYS A 443 -14.30 -8.21 -0.71
N ARG A 444 -12.97 -8.39 -0.76
CA ARG A 444 -12.29 -9.47 -0.05
C ARG A 444 -12.47 -9.38 1.45
N LEU A 445 -12.37 -8.18 2.03
CA LEU A 445 -12.63 -7.98 3.46
C LEU A 445 -14.06 -8.41 3.82
N ALA A 446 -15.06 -8.03 3.02
CA ALA A 446 -16.44 -8.47 3.22
C ALA A 446 -16.59 -9.98 3.12
N GLY A 447 -15.92 -10.62 2.16
CA GLY A 447 -15.91 -12.08 2.04
C GLY A 447 -15.23 -12.78 3.22
N VAL A 448 -14.08 -12.26 3.69
CA VAL A 448 -13.40 -12.75 4.90
C VAL A 448 -14.31 -12.61 6.13
N PHE A 449 -14.96 -11.46 6.29
CA PHE A 449 -15.92 -11.23 7.37
C PHE A 449 -17.09 -12.23 7.34
N ARG A 450 -17.56 -12.61 6.14
CA ARG A 450 -18.61 -13.63 5.95
C ARG A 450 -18.09 -15.07 6.02
N GLY A 451 -16.78 -15.28 6.13
CA GLY A 451 -16.15 -16.59 6.17
C GLY A 451 -16.12 -17.32 4.81
N GLU A 452 -16.31 -16.59 3.72
CA GLU A 452 -16.37 -17.15 2.37
C GLU A 452 -15.00 -17.65 1.91
N GLU A 453 -14.95 -18.82 1.28
CA GLU A 453 -13.69 -19.47 0.89
C GLU A 453 -12.94 -18.69 -0.20
N TRP A 454 -13.65 -18.09 -1.16
CA TRP A 454 -13.06 -17.32 -2.26
C TRP A 454 -12.28 -16.08 -1.79
N ALA A 455 -12.57 -15.58 -0.59
CA ALA A 455 -11.91 -14.40 -0.03
C ALA A 455 -10.68 -14.74 0.81
N ARG A 456 -10.50 -16.02 1.19
CA ARG A 456 -9.41 -16.43 2.08
C ARG A 456 -8.06 -16.21 1.42
N ASN A 457 -7.12 -15.70 2.21
CA ASN A 457 -5.74 -15.64 1.79
C ASN A 457 -5.15 -17.06 1.72
N ALA A 458 -4.67 -17.45 0.54
CA ALA A 458 -4.05 -18.75 0.29
C ALA A 458 -2.53 -18.76 0.55
N TRP A 459 -1.99 -17.71 1.18
CA TRP A 459 -0.57 -17.65 1.50
C TRP A 459 -0.15 -18.80 2.41
N VAL A 460 0.93 -19.47 2.02
CA VAL A 460 1.62 -20.46 2.83
C VAL A 460 3.06 -19.97 3.00
N PRO A 461 3.58 -19.91 4.24
CA PRO A 461 4.97 -19.51 4.47
C PRO A 461 5.92 -20.43 3.67
N PRO A 462 7.11 -19.94 3.30
CA PRO A 462 8.16 -20.81 2.76
C PRO A 462 8.40 -21.97 3.72
N ALA A 463 8.66 -23.17 3.19
CA ALA A 463 9.03 -24.30 4.04
C ALA A 463 10.28 -23.89 4.85
N GLU A 464 10.26 -24.16 6.15
CA GLU A 464 11.49 -24.22 6.92
C GLU A 464 12.26 -25.40 6.31
N GLU A 465 13.36 -25.13 5.63
CA GLU A 465 14.32 -26.18 5.38
C GLU A 465 14.78 -26.60 6.77
N ASP A 466 14.37 -27.79 7.20
CA ASP A 466 14.99 -28.47 8.34
C ASP A 466 16.50 -28.29 8.14
N GLU A 467 17.20 -27.71 9.12
CA GLU A 467 18.65 -27.82 9.19
C GLU A 467 18.93 -29.33 9.27
N ALA A 468 19.12 -29.92 8.09
CA ALA A 468 19.36 -31.34 7.92
C ALA A 468 20.67 -31.66 8.62
N ASP A 469 20.56 -32.22 9.82
CA ASP A 469 21.26 -33.42 10.26
C ASP A 469 22.72 -33.57 9.76
N GLU A 470 23.52 -32.51 9.81
CA GLU A 470 24.98 -32.60 9.75
C GLU A 470 25.48 -32.91 11.17
N GLY A 471 25.29 -34.17 11.62
CA GLY A 471 25.79 -34.52 12.94
C GLY A 471 25.48 -35.89 13.52
N LYS A 472 25.11 -36.92 12.74
CA LYS A 472 25.07 -38.30 13.25
C LYS A 472 25.45 -39.37 12.20
N GLU A 473 26.63 -39.27 11.64
CA GLU A 473 27.39 -40.47 11.23
C GLU A 473 28.85 -40.28 11.67
N ASP A 474 29.21 -40.98 12.76
CA ASP A 474 30.52 -41.52 13.13
C ASP A 474 30.75 -41.47 14.65
N ALA A 475 30.31 -42.54 15.34
CA ALA A 475 30.93 -43.09 16.54
C ALA A 475 30.52 -44.55 16.74
#